data_AF-A0A9D9XQ56-F1
#
_entry.id   AF-A0A9D9XQ56-F1
#
_cell.length_a   1.000
_cell.length_b   1.000
_cell.length_c   1.000
_cell.angle_alpha   90.00
_cell.angle_beta   90.00
_cell.angle_gamma   90.00
#
_symmetry.space_group_name_H-M   'P 1'
#
loop_
_entity.id
_entity.type
_entity.pdbx_description
1 polymer ?
#
loop_
_entity_poly.entity_id
_entity_poly.type
_entity_poly.pdbx_seq_one_letter_code
_entity_poly.pdbx_strand_id
1 'polypeptide(L)'
;RYFISINSFIRAKIKKKVGDTVKLVLFQNTVLNENEEQQCDYQIWIDCLENEPKAFEKFHLLEKTEQEKIIDWIASAQNDTTKVDRISKSIDKLLLEKYK
;
A
#
# COMPACT_ATOMS: atom_id res chain seq x y z
N ARG A 1 -19.10 5.41 -22.32
CA ARG A 1 -19.67 4.07 -22.61
C ARG A 1 -18.57 3.05 -22.31
N TYR A 2 -18.65 2.34 -21.18
CA TYR A 2 -17.67 1.31 -20.84
C TYR A 2 -18.02 0.01 -21.57
N PHE A 3 -17.03 -0.60 -22.21
CA PHE A 3 -17.18 -1.85 -22.94
C PHE A 3 -16.27 -2.90 -22.33
N ILE A 4 -16.87 -3.93 -21.72
CA ILE A 4 -16.13 -5.07 -21.18
C ILE A 4 -16.13 -6.15 -22.26
N SER A 5 -15.03 -6.20 -23.02
CA SER A 5 -14.86 -7.23 -24.04
C SER A 5 -14.63 -8.59 -23.37
N ILE A 6 -15.43 -9.58 -23.76
CA ILE A 6 -15.27 -10.96 -23.27
C ILE A 6 -14.45 -11.74 -24.30
N ASN A 7 -13.47 -12.53 -23.83
CA ASN A 7 -12.70 -13.44 -24.66
C ASN A 7 -13.62 -14.39 -25.46
N SER A 8 -13.30 -14.66 -26.74
CA SER A 8 -14.10 -15.51 -27.64
C SER A 8 -14.33 -16.92 -27.10
N PHE A 9 -13.36 -17.49 -26.39
CA PHE A 9 -13.48 -18.81 -25.75
C PHE A 9 -14.53 -18.80 -24.63
N ILE A 10 -14.55 -17.76 -23.81
CA ILE A 10 -15.55 -17.59 -22.74
C ILE A 10 -16.93 -17.37 -23.37
N ARG A 11 -17.02 -16.57 -24.44
CA ARG A 11 -18.28 -16.38 -25.21
C ARG A 11 -18.84 -17.71 -25.71
N ALA A 12 -18.00 -18.58 -26.24
CA ALA A 12 -18.40 -19.91 -26.71
C ALA A 12 -18.91 -20.81 -25.56
N LYS A 13 -18.31 -20.71 -24.37
CA LYS A 13 -18.74 -21.47 -23.18
C LYS A 13 -20.06 -20.98 -22.58
N ILE A 14 -20.26 -19.67 -22.46
CA ILE A 14 -21.48 -19.10 -21.87
C ILE A 14 -22.69 -19.14 -22.81
N LYS A 15 -22.45 -19.25 -24.14
CA LYS A 15 -23.47 -19.33 -25.21
C LYS A 15 -24.53 -18.22 -25.17
N LYS A 16 -24.22 -17.09 -24.54
CA LYS A 16 -25.12 -15.94 -24.40
C LYS A 16 -25.20 -15.17 -25.71
N LYS A 17 -26.41 -14.73 -26.06
CA LYS A 17 -26.72 -13.95 -27.26
C LYS A 17 -27.05 -12.50 -26.91
N VAL A 18 -27.12 -11.66 -27.94
CA VAL A 18 -27.57 -10.27 -27.80
C VAL A 18 -28.98 -10.26 -27.21
N GLY A 19 -29.15 -9.53 -26.10
CA GLY A 19 -30.43 -9.45 -25.36
C GLY A 19 -30.51 -10.32 -24.10
N ASP A 20 -29.57 -11.26 -23.91
CA ASP A 20 -29.54 -12.07 -22.69
C ASP A 20 -29.02 -11.28 -21.49
N THR A 21 -29.59 -11.54 -20.31
CA THR A 21 -29.07 -11.01 -19.05
C THR A 21 -27.88 -11.83 -18.56
N VAL A 22 -26.84 -11.14 -18.11
CA VAL A 22 -25.64 -11.73 -17.51
C VAL A 22 -25.48 -11.23 -16.08
N LYS A 23 -24.99 -12.09 -15.18
CA LYS A 23 -24.59 -11.72 -13.82
C LYS A 23 -23.08 -11.50 -13.80
N LEU A 24 -22.66 -10.27 -13.52
CA LEU A 24 -21.25 -9.94 -13.29
C LEU A 24 -20.97 -10.04 -11.79
N VAL A 25 -19.98 -10.84 -11.41
CA VAL A 25 -19.46 -10.86 -10.04
C VAL A 25 -18.07 -10.25 -10.12
N LEU A 26 -17.92 -9.06 -9.55
CA LEU A 26 -16.64 -8.36 -9.46
C LEU A 26 -16.02 -8.67 -8.11
N PHE A 27 -14.74 -8.99 -8.12
CA PHE A 27 -13.93 -9.09 -6.92
C PHE A 27 -13.03 -7.86 -6.86
N GLN A 28 -12.86 -7.32 -5.67
CA GLN A 28 -11.84 -6.31 -5.44
C GLN A 28 -10.48 -6.95 -5.74
N ASN A 29 -9.63 -6.24 -6.48
CA ASN A 29 -8.27 -6.70 -6.69
C ASN A 29 -7.56 -6.67 -5.33
N THR A 30 -7.34 -7.84 -4.73
CA THR A 30 -6.63 -7.99 -3.45
C THR A 30 -5.13 -8.16 -3.64
N VAL A 31 -4.68 -8.32 -4.89
CA VAL A 31 -3.26 -8.34 -5.23
C VAL A 31 -2.87 -6.91 -5.57
N LEU A 32 -2.30 -6.23 -4.60
CA LEU A 32 -1.69 -4.93 -4.81
C LEU A 32 -0.49 -5.13 -5.75
N ASN A 33 -0.33 -4.24 -6.72
CA ASN A 33 0.94 -4.16 -7.44
C ASN A 33 2.01 -3.50 -6.54
N GLU A 34 3.30 -3.62 -6.90
CA GLU A 34 4.42 -3.10 -6.09
C GLU A 34 4.24 -1.62 -5.69
N ASN A 35 3.69 -0.79 -6.58
CA ASN A 35 3.44 0.63 -6.28
C ASN A 35 2.27 0.82 -5.30
N GLU A 36 1.21 0.02 -5.43
CA GLU A 36 0.07 0.01 -4.51
C GLU A 36 0.48 -0.51 -3.12
N GLU A 37 1.36 -1.52 -3.04
CA GLU A 37 1.93 -2.00 -1.78
C GLU A 37 2.76 -0.92 -1.08
N GLN A 38 3.65 -0.25 -1.82
CA GLN A 38 4.47 0.84 -1.27
C GLN A 38 3.60 2.01 -0.80
N GLN A 39 2.52 2.33 -1.51
CA GLN A 39 1.58 3.37 -1.10
C GLN A 39 0.81 2.98 0.16
N CYS A 40 0.39 1.71 0.28
CA CYS A 40 -0.21 1.18 1.51
C CYS A 40 0.75 1.25 2.70
N ASP A 41 2.02 0.86 2.51
CA ASP A 41 3.03 0.92 3.56
C ASP A 41 3.33 2.36 4.01
N TYR A 42 3.37 3.29 3.06
CA TYR A 42 3.48 4.72 3.36
C TYR A 42 2.30 5.23 4.18
N GLN A 43 1.08 4.86 3.81
CA GLN A 43 -0.11 5.27 4.57
C GLN A 43 -0.07 4.73 6.00
N ILE A 44 0.25 3.44 6.19
CA ILE A 44 0.38 2.82 7.51
C ILE A 44 1.46 3.53 8.32
N TRP A 45 2.59 3.87 7.71
CA TRP A 45 3.65 4.63 8.36
C TRP A 45 3.18 6.00 8.87
N ILE A 46 2.47 6.77 8.04
CA ILE A 46 1.92 8.07 8.42
C ILE A 46 0.89 7.93 9.54
N ASP A 47 -0.04 6.97 9.44
CA ASP A 47 -1.04 6.70 10.47
C ASP A 47 -0.38 6.35 11.81
N CYS A 48 0.69 5.56 11.80
CA CYS A 48 1.46 5.25 13.00
C CYS A 48 2.15 6.48 13.59
N LEU A 49 2.69 7.39 12.77
CA LEU A 49 3.32 8.62 13.25
C LEU A 49 2.31 9.62 13.81
N GLU A 50 1.09 9.71 13.28
CA GLU A 50 0.05 10.60 13.82
C GLU A 50 -0.30 10.29 15.28
N ASN A 51 -0.17 9.02 15.69
CA ASN A 51 -0.35 8.60 17.08
C ASN A 51 0.83 9.03 17.99
N GLU A 52 1.98 9.40 17.42
CA GLU A 52 3.20 9.80 18.13
C GLU A 52 3.69 11.19 17.64
N PRO A 53 3.07 12.29 18.11
CA PRO A 53 3.28 13.63 17.56
C PRO A 53 4.74 14.10 17.59
N LYS A 54 5.52 13.68 18.60
CA LYS A 54 6.95 14.00 18.69
C LYS A 54 7.79 13.34 17.60
N ALA A 55 7.42 12.11 17.21
CA ALA A 55 8.09 11.40 16.12
C ALA A 55 7.68 12.00 14.77
N PHE A 56 6.40 12.36 14.62
CA PHE A 56 5.86 13.02 13.43
C PHE A 56 6.56 14.35 13.13
N GLU A 57 6.67 15.23 14.13
CA GLU A 57 7.38 16.52 13.98
C GLU A 57 8.83 16.31 13.56
N LYS A 58 9.56 15.40 14.22
CA LYS A 58 10.95 15.08 13.87
C LYS A 58 11.07 14.51 12.48
N PHE A 59 10.19 13.61 12.07
CA PHE A 59 10.17 13.06 10.73
C PHE A 59 10.02 14.15 9.67
N HIS A 60 9.10 15.11 9.90
CA HIS A 60 8.91 16.25 9.01
C HIS A 60 10.08 17.23 8.96
N LEU A 61 10.92 17.26 10.00
CA LEU A 61 12.14 18.07 10.03
C LEU A 61 13.33 17.41 9.29
N LEU A 62 13.28 16.10 9.03
CA LEU A 62 14.31 15.40 8.27
C LEU A 62 14.36 15.87 6.82
N GLU A 63 15.53 15.72 6.19
CA GLU A 63 15.64 15.93 4.75
C GLU A 63 14.77 14.92 3.98
N LYS A 64 14.23 15.35 2.84
CA LYS A 64 13.41 14.49 1.99
C LYS A 64 14.11 13.17 1.63
N THR A 65 15.43 13.21 1.43
CA THR A 65 16.24 12.01 1.13
C THR A 65 16.29 11.02 2.28
N GLU A 66 16.22 11.50 3.53
CA GLU A 66 16.20 10.65 4.72
C GLU A 66 14.80 10.09 4.98
N GLN A 67 13.76 10.89 4.75
CA GLN A 67 12.37 10.43 4.78
C GLN A 67 12.15 9.29 3.77
N GLU A 68 12.60 9.47 2.52
CA GLU A 68 12.52 8.46 1.46
C GLU A 68 13.25 7.17 1.87
N LYS A 69 14.45 7.27 2.44
CA LYS A 69 15.19 6.09 2.95
C LYS A 69 14.44 5.31 4.02
N ILE A 70 13.74 5.99 4.93
CA ILE A 70 12.94 5.33 5.98
C ILE A 70 11.78 4.58 5.34
N ILE A 71 11.07 5.21 4.40
CA ILE A 71 9.91 4.62 3.71
C ILE A 71 10.37 3.42 2.87
N ASP A 72 11.43 3.56 2.09
CA ASP A 72 11.99 2.47 1.27
C ASP A 72 12.48 1.32 2.15
N TRP A 73 13.06 1.63 3.32
CA TRP A 73 13.44 0.60 4.27
C TRP A 73 12.24 -0.14 4.83
N ILE A 74 11.14 0.52 5.12
CA ILE A 74 9.90 -0.14 5.57
C ILE A 74 9.30 -0.99 4.43
N ALA A 75 9.17 -0.40 3.23
CA ALA A 75 8.57 -1.05 2.06
C ALA A 75 9.37 -2.25 1.55
N SER A 76 10.70 -2.28 1.74
CA SER A 76 11.53 -3.43 1.36
C SER A 76 11.31 -4.69 2.21
N ALA A 77 10.46 -4.65 3.24
CA ALA A 77 10.14 -5.84 4.03
C ALA A 77 9.07 -6.69 3.34
N GLN A 78 9.35 -7.97 3.16
CA GLN A 78 8.43 -8.91 2.48
C GLN A 78 7.26 -9.37 3.36
N ASN A 79 7.40 -9.29 4.69
CA ASN A 79 6.41 -9.79 5.65
C ASN A 79 5.88 -8.66 6.52
N ASP A 80 4.57 -8.68 6.78
CA ASP A 80 3.89 -7.69 7.62
C ASP A 80 4.50 -7.59 9.03
N THR A 81 4.90 -8.71 9.63
CA THR A 81 5.57 -8.72 10.94
C THR A 81 6.87 -7.93 10.92
N THR A 82 7.64 -8.06 9.85
CA THR A 82 8.90 -7.33 9.67
C THR A 82 8.64 -5.85 9.38
N LYS A 83 7.57 -5.52 8.65
CA LYS A 83 7.15 -4.13 8.42
C LYS A 83 6.82 -3.45 9.75
N VAL A 84 6.00 -4.08 10.59
CA VAL A 84 5.64 -3.56 11.92
C VAL A 84 6.86 -3.35 12.81
N ASP A 85 7.80 -4.30 12.82
CA ASP A 85 9.07 -4.15 13.56
C ASP A 85 9.91 -2.98 13.05
N ARG A 86 9.98 -2.77 11.73
CA ARG A 86 10.72 -1.66 11.12
C ARG A 86 10.08 -0.31 11.41
N ILE A 87 8.75 -0.21 11.36
CA ILE A 87 8.00 0.98 11.75
C ILE A 87 8.32 1.34 13.20
N SER A 88 8.22 0.36 14.12
CA SER A 88 8.49 0.57 15.54
C SER A 88 9.92 1.05 15.79
N LYS A 89 10.92 0.42 15.15
CA LYS A 89 12.33 0.82 15.24
C LYS A 89 12.59 2.22 14.68
N SER A 90 11.93 2.59 13.58
CA SER A 90 12.06 3.93 13.00
C SER A 90 11.50 5.00 13.94
N ILE A 91 10.33 4.75 14.54
CA ILE A 91 9.72 5.64 15.54
C ILE A 91 10.63 5.76 16.76
N ASP A 92 11.11 4.64 17.30
CA ASP A 92 12.05 4.64 18.44
C ASP A 92 13.30 5.44 18.12
N LYS A 93 13.86 5.31 16.91
CA LYS A 93 15.04 6.07 16.48
C LYS A 93 14.74 7.58 16.45
N LEU A 94 13.60 7.97 15.87
CA LEU A 94 13.16 9.37 15.84
C LEU A 94 13.01 9.92 17.27
N LEU A 95 12.45 9.14 18.20
CA LEU A 95 12.25 9.55 19.59
C LEU A 95 13.57 9.57 20.40
N LEU A 96 14.44 8.57 20.20
CA LEU A 96 15.69 8.38 20.95
C LEU A 96 16.82 9.30 20.50
N GLU A 97 16.77 9.88 19.30
CA GLU A 97 17.69 10.96 18.90
C GLU A 97 17.46 12.19 19.80
N LYS A 98 18.07 12.15 20.98
CA LYS A 98 18.57 13.32 21.69
C LYS A 98 19.68 13.88 20.80
N TYR A 99 19.36 14.88 19.99
CA TYR A 99 20.36 15.74 19.38
C TYR A 99 21.37 16.13 20.46
N LYS A 100 22.61 15.72 20.25
CA LYS A 100 23.77 16.07 21.05
C LYS A 100 24.61 17.06 20.25
#